data_AF-A0A4S8S626-F1
#
_entry.id   AF-A0A4S8S626-F1
#
_cell.length_a   1.000
_cell.length_b   1.000
_cell.length_c   1.000
_cell.angle_alpha   90.00
_cell.angle_beta   90.00
_cell.angle_gamma   90.00
#
_symmetry.space_group_name_H-M   'P 1'
#
loop_
_entity.id
_entity.type
_entity.pdbx_description
1 polymer ?
#
loop_
_entity_poly.entity_id
_entity_poly.type
_entity_poly.pdbx_seq_one_letter_code
_entity_poly.pdbx_strand_id
1 'polypeptide(L)'
;MLVRSIPIRKDDEVTIVRGSNKGREGKVTSVYRLKWVIHVDRVAREKSNGQSVPLGIAPSKVVITSLKLDKDREEILARIAKGRELNKEKTQKA
;
A
#
# COMPACT_ATOMS: atom_id res chain seq x y z
N MET A 1 -12.61 -10.61 -2.91
CA MET A 1 -11.21 -10.18 -3.17
C MET A 1 -10.27 -11.33 -2.88
N LEU A 2 -9.70 -11.94 -3.91
CA LEU A 2 -8.87 -13.16 -3.79
C LEU A 2 -7.52 -12.92 -3.08
N VAL A 3 -7.07 -11.67 -2.90
CA VAL A 3 -5.77 -11.32 -2.29
C VAL A 3 -5.97 -10.34 -1.12
N ARG A 4 -5.34 -10.59 0.05
CA ARG A 4 -5.50 -9.78 1.30
C ARG A 4 -4.50 -8.62 1.37
N SER A 5 -3.31 -8.82 0.79
CA SER A 5 -2.20 -7.86 0.87
C SER A 5 -1.30 -8.02 -0.35
N ILE A 6 -0.74 -6.91 -0.82
CA ILE A 6 0.19 -6.84 -1.95
C ILE A 6 1.29 -5.81 -1.64
N PRO A 7 2.53 -5.97 -2.16
CA PRO A 7 3.56 -4.96 -2.00
C PRO A 7 3.16 -3.62 -2.65
N ILE A 8 3.31 -2.55 -1.87
CA ILE A 8 3.02 -1.18 -2.29
C ILE A 8 4.04 -0.69 -3.33
N ARG A 9 3.56 0.02 -4.34
CA ARG A 9 4.36 0.63 -5.41
C ARG A 9 4.12 2.13 -5.47
N LYS A 10 5.00 2.83 -6.19
CA LYS A 10 4.72 4.20 -6.60
C LYS A 10 3.44 4.20 -7.44
N ASP A 11 2.66 5.25 -7.29
CA ASP A 11 1.38 5.49 -7.95
C ASP A 11 0.19 4.61 -7.52
N ASP A 12 0.32 3.74 -6.52
CA ASP A 12 -0.87 3.17 -5.87
C ASP A 12 -1.63 4.27 -5.12
N GLU A 13 -2.97 4.20 -5.11
CA GLU A 13 -3.80 5.06 -4.28
C GLU A 13 -4.05 4.38 -2.94
N VAL A 14 -3.97 5.17 -1.87
CA VAL A 14 -4.01 4.64 -0.53
C VAL A 14 -4.74 5.53 0.46
N THR A 15 -5.34 4.89 1.45
CA THR A 15 -6.02 5.53 2.59
C THR A 15 -5.28 5.18 3.89
N ILE A 16 -4.96 6.19 4.69
CA ILE A 16 -4.30 6.01 5.98
C ILE A 16 -5.32 5.60 7.04
N VAL A 17 -5.12 4.44 7.66
CA VAL A 17 -6.07 3.86 8.64
C VAL A 17 -5.66 4.14 10.08
N ARG A 18 -4.37 4.35 10.35
CA ARG A 18 -3.83 4.51 11.72
C ARG A 18 -2.86 5.69 11.83
N GLY A 19 -2.84 6.34 13.00
CA GLY A 19 -1.95 7.45 13.34
C GLY A 19 -2.58 8.83 13.15
N SER A 20 -1.79 9.89 13.29
CA SER A 20 -2.27 11.28 13.30
C SER A 20 -2.89 11.76 11.97
N ASN A 21 -2.56 11.09 10.86
CA ASN A 21 -3.08 11.39 9.53
C ASN A 21 -4.19 10.43 9.08
N LYS A 22 -4.85 9.75 10.03
CA LYS A 22 -5.95 8.81 9.74
C LYS A 22 -7.06 9.50 8.94
N GLY A 23 -7.62 8.79 7.96
CA GLY A 23 -8.70 9.25 7.10
C GLY A 23 -8.25 10.07 5.90
N ARG A 24 -6.95 10.42 5.79
CA ARG A 24 -6.41 11.03 4.59
C ARG A 24 -6.17 9.98 3.52
N GLU A 25 -6.48 10.37 2.28
CA GLU A 25 -6.27 9.59 1.08
C GLU A 25 -5.29 10.30 0.17
N GLY A 26 -4.52 9.53 -0.59
CA GLY A 26 -3.61 10.09 -1.56
C GLY A 26 -2.85 9.03 -2.33
N LYS A 27 -2.16 9.49 -3.36
CA LYS A 27 -1.32 8.66 -4.21
C LYS A 27 0.06 8.50 -3.60
N VAL A 28 0.67 7.32 -3.70
CA VAL A 28 2.04 7.08 -3.23
C VAL A 28 3.02 7.76 -4.18
N THR A 29 3.72 8.79 -3.73
CA THR A 29 4.72 9.53 -4.53
C THR A 29 6.05 8.78 -4.57
N SER A 30 6.48 8.23 -3.43
CA SER A 30 7.73 7.49 -3.33
C SER A 30 7.71 6.43 -2.24
N VAL A 31 8.46 5.36 -2.49
CA VAL A 31 8.67 4.24 -1.56
C VAL A 31 10.13 4.27 -1.14
N TYR A 32 10.39 4.69 0.09
CA TYR A 32 11.72 4.80 0.65
C TYR A 32 12.09 3.54 1.44
N ARG A 33 12.65 2.55 0.73
CA ARG A 33 12.95 1.22 1.28
C ARG A 33 14.02 1.22 2.38
N LEU A 34 15.02 2.12 2.32
CA LEU A 34 16.07 2.22 3.34
C LEU A 34 15.49 2.55 4.74
N LYS A 35 14.43 3.37 4.78
CA LYS A 35 13.76 3.79 6.02
C LYS A 35 12.42 3.08 6.25
N TRP A 36 12.06 2.12 5.40
CA TRP A 36 10.78 1.39 5.45
C TRP A 36 9.53 2.29 5.49
N VAL A 37 9.57 3.37 4.72
CA VAL A 37 8.57 4.43 4.74
C VAL A 37 8.03 4.69 3.33
N ILE A 38 6.75 5.04 3.25
CA ILE A 38 6.12 5.60 2.05
C ILE A 38 5.82 7.07 2.25
N HIS A 39 5.88 7.82 1.16
CA HIS A 39 5.40 9.19 1.08
C HIS A 39 4.11 9.22 0.27
N VAL A 40 3.08 9.82 0.86
CA VAL A 40 1.73 9.92 0.27
C VAL A 40 1.51 11.39 -0.11
N ASP A 41 0.92 11.61 -1.27
CA ASP A 41 0.57 12.94 -1.74
C ASP A 41 -0.37 13.64 -0.74
N ARG A 42 -0.23 14.96 -0.61
CA ARG A 42 -0.97 15.80 0.35
C ARG A 42 -0.71 15.49 1.84
N VAL A 43 0.27 14.64 2.15
CA VAL A 43 0.70 14.38 3.53
C VAL A 43 2.12 14.91 3.75
N ALA A 44 2.19 16.20 4.04
CA ALA A 44 3.41 16.93 4.34
C ALA A 44 3.32 17.64 5.69
N ARG A 45 4.48 18.00 6.24
CA ARG A 45 4.65 18.85 7.41
C ARG A 45 5.39 20.12 6.98
N GLU A 46 4.93 21.27 7.44
CA GLU A 46 5.66 22.52 7.30
C GLU A 46 6.78 22.64 8.34
N LYS A 47 7.96 23.03 7.87
CA LYS A 47 9.08 23.42 8.72
C LYS A 47 8.94 24.89 9.14
N SER A 48 9.65 25.30 10.18
CA SER A 48 9.69 26.70 10.64
C SER A 48 10.21 27.68 9.57
N ASN A 49 10.97 27.19 8.59
CA ASN A 49 11.45 27.96 7.45
C ASN A 49 10.43 28.06 6.29
N GLY A 50 9.17 27.66 6.49
CA GLY A 50 8.10 27.72 5.49
C GLY A 50 8.13 26.63 4.41
N GLN A 51 9.13 25.74 4.42
CA GLN A 51 9.19 24.63 3.46
C GLN A 51 8.30 23.46 3.88
N SER A 52 7.54 22.91 2.93
CA SER A 52 6.79 21.66 3.10
C SER A 52 7.68 20.44 2.85
N VAL A 53 7.71 19.50 3.80
CA VAL A 53 8.45 18.24 3.68
C VAL A 53 7.48 17.06 3.78
N PRO A 54 7.57 16.07 2.88
CA PRO A 54 6.68 14.91 2.92
C PRO A 54 6.88 14.12 4.22
N LEU A 55 5.78 13.78 4.87
CA LEU A 55 5.83 12.96 6.07
C LEU A 55 6.03 11.50 5.68
N GLY A 56 6.84 10.80 6.48
CA GLY A 56 7.02 9.37 6.33
C GLY A 56 5.89 8.59 6.99
N ILE A 57 5.20 7.73 6.24
CA ILE A 57 4.19 6.82 6.76
C ILE A 57 4.68 5.38 6.64
N ALA A 58 4.41 4.56 7.65
CA ALA A 58 4.67 3.13 7.58
C ALA A 58 3.60 2.45 6.70
N PRO A 59 3.97 1.59 5.74
CA PRO A 59 3.03 0.95 4.82
C PRO A 59 1.99 0.05 5.54
N SER A 60 2.30 -0.46 6.73
CA SER A 60 1.35 -1.25 7.54
C SER A 60 0.20 -0.43 8.14
N LYS A 61 0.29 0.90 8.14
CA LYS A 61 -0.76 1.81 8.65
C LYS A 61 -1.76 2.23 7.58
N VAL A 62 -1.67 1.64 6.40
CA VAL A 62 -2.30 2.11 5.17
C VAL A 62 -3.04 0.97 4.48
N VAL A 63 -4.15 1.27 3.83
CA VAL A 63 -4.92 0.36 2.99
C VAL A 63 -4.88 0.88 1.55
N ILE A 64 -4.63 -0.01 0.60
CA ILE A 64 -4.62 0.33 -0.82
C ILE A 64 -6.05 0.36 -1.33
N THR A 65 -6.46 1.47 -1.92
CA THR A 65 -7.80 1.67 -2.51
C THR A 65 -7.79 1.34 -4.00
N SER A 66 -6.79 1.82 -4.73
CA SER A 66 -6.60 1.54 -6.16
C SER A 66 -5.17 1.07 -6.43
N LEU A 67 -5.06 0.01 -7.24
CA LEU A 67 -3.78 -0.57 -7.63
C LEU A 67 -3.37 0.00 -8.98
N LYS A 68 -2.10 0.42 -9.12
CA LYS A 68 -1.52 0.64 -10.44
C LYS A 68 -1.26 -0.71 -11.11
N LEU A 69 -2.10 -1.08 -12.07
CA LEU A 69 -1.97 -2.34 -12.80
C LEU A 69 -0.88 -2.24 -13.88
N ASP A 70 -0.04 -3.27 -13.91
CA ASP A 70 0.88 -3.60 -14.98
C ASP A 70 0.84 -5.13 -15.17
N LYS A 71 1.38 -5.61 -16.30
CA LYS A 71 1.40 -7.04 -16.62
C LYS A 71 1.93 -7.88 -15.46
N ASP A 72 3.04 -7.47 -14.86
CA ASP A 72 3.68 -8.20 -13.76
C ASP A 72 2.79 -8.23 -12.49
N ARG A 73 2.05 -7.14 -12.22
CA ARG A 73 1.17 -7.05 -11.05
C ARG A 73 -0.06 -7.92 -11.24
N GLU A 74 -0.60 -8.01 -12.45
CA GLU A 74 -1.67 -8.94 -12.79
C GLU A 74 -1.22 -10.39 -12.63
N GLU A 75 -0.01 -10.74 -13.11
CA GLU A 75 0.58 -12.07 -12.93
C GLU A 75 0.79 -12.41 -11.44
N ILE A 76 1.27 -11.45 -10.64
CA ILE A 76 1.41 -11.62 -9.19
C ILE A 76 0.05 -11.87 -8.52
N LEU A 77 -0.98 -11.10 -8.91
CA LEU A 77 -2.33 -11.26 -8.36
C LEU A 77 -2.92 -12.63 -8.70
N ALA A 78 -2.79 -13.06 -9.96
CA ALA A 78 -3.25 -14.38 -10.42
C ALA A 78 -2.54 -15.52 -9.67
N ARG A 79 -1.21 -15.41 -9.49
CA ARG A 79 -0.41 -16.39 -8.75
C ARG A 79 -0.84 -16.50 -7.29
N ILE A 80 -1.06 -15.37 -6.61
CA ILE A 80 -1.49 -15.36 -5.20
C ILE A 80 -2.91 -15.91 -5.05
N ALA A 81 -3.81 -15.58 -5.99
CA ALA A 81 -5.18 -16.08 -6.01
C ALA A 81 -5.21 -17.62 -6.11
N LYS A 82 -4.52 -18.18 -7.11
CA LYS A 82 -4.43 -19.65 -7.30
C LYS A 82 -3.87 -20.37 -6.08
N GLY A 83 -2.81 -19.82 -5.47
CA GLY A 83 -2.23 -20.40 -4.25
C GLY A 83 -3.20 -20.45 -3.08
N ARG A 84 -4.11 -19.47 -2.96
CA ARG A 84 -5.12 -19.44 -1.91
C ARG A 84 -6.26 -20.42 -2.15
N GLU A 85 -6.69 -20.59 -3.39
CA GLU A 85 -7.72 -21.58 -3.75
C GLU A 85 -7.26 -22.99 -3.41
N LEU A 86 -6.03 -23.36 -3.78
CA LEU A 86 -5.44 -24.67 -3.46
C LEU A 86 -5.37 -24.91 -1.94
N ASN A 87 -5.01 -23.89 -1.16
CA ASN A 87 -4.99 -24.01 0.31
C ASN A 87 -6.40 -24.17 0.89
N LYS A 88 -7.40 -23.46 0.35
CA LYS A 88 -8.79 -23.57 0.78
C LYS A 88 -9.33 -24.98 0.54
N GLU A 89 -9.04 -25.56 -0.62
CA GLU A 89 -9.42 -26.94 -0.95
C GLU A 89 -8.79 -27.97 0.00
N LYS A 90 -7.52 -27.78 0.40
CA LYS A 90 -6.86 -28.65 1.39
C LYS A 90 -7.53 -28.57 2.75
N THR A 91 -7.83 -27.37 3.24
CA THR A 91 -8.50 -27.17 4.53
C THR A 91 -9.92 -27.72 4.54
N GLN A 92 -10.63 -27.72 3.41
CA GLN A 92 -11.99 -28.28 3.30
C GLN A 92 -12.02 -29.81 3.23
N LYS A 93 -10.90 -30.46 2.85
CA LYS A 93 -10.77 -31.91 2.75
C LYS A 93 -10.22 -32.57 4.02
N ALA A 94 -9.74 -31.77 4.97
CA ALA A 94 -9.30 -32.20 6.30
C ALA A 94 -10.44 -32.04 7.31
#